data_AF-A0AB94ID69-F1
#
_entry.id   AF-A0AB94ID69-F1
#
_cell.length_a   1.000
_cell.length_b   1.000
_cell.length_c   1.000
_cell.angle_alpha   90.00
_cell.angle_beta   90.00
_cell.angle_gamma   90.00
#
_symmetry.space_group_name_H-M   'P 1'
#
loop_
_entity.id
_entity.type
_entity.pdbx_description
1 polymer ?
#
loop_
_entity_poly.entity_id
_entity_poly.type
_entity_poly.pdbx_seq_one_letter_code
_entity_poly.pdbx_strand_id
1 'polypeptide(L)'
;MLQAGISLATATKLSKGAGLKKGAASKFVSENKAKISEITWEQQINLFELVYPEYLNDTIRLYNKWKNTINSNIDWDNLHVAMREVLVDLRYQGRLKQEIIHIVIHNNSEKLIFYIRNSPIIMSYEKGRKRIPYLEKHKGNY
;
A
#
# COMPACT_ATOMS: atom_id res chain seq x y z
N MET A 1 -9.42 15.35 4.92
CA MET A 1 -9.57 16.34 3.81
C MET A 1 -9.18 17.74 4.25
N LEU A 2 -9.83 18.34 5.26
CA LEU A 2 -9.43 19.68 5.75
C LEU A 2 -7.97 19.71 6.24
N GLN A 3 -7.58 18.70 7.02
CA GLN A 3 -6.19 18.50 7.46
C GLN A 3 -5.19 18.35 6.30
N ALA A 4 -5.67 17.97 5.11
CA ALA A 4 -4.84 17.86 3.91
C ALA A 4 -4.76 19.16 3.11
N GLY A 5 -5.32 20.27 3.61
CA GLY A 5 -5.38 21.56 2.92
C GLY A 5 -6.49 21.67 1.87
N ILE A 6 -7.44 20.72 1.83
CA ILE A 6 -8.59 20.79 0.92
C ILE A 6 -9.63 21.75 1.51
N SER A 7 -10.09 22.71 0.70
CA SER A 7 -11.08 23.70 1.13
C SER A 7 -12.37 23.04 1.62
N LEU A 8 -13.06 23.68 2.56
CA LEU A 8 -14.34 23.19 3.08
C LEU A 8 -15.35 22.96 1.96
N ALA A 9 -15.47 23.90 1.01
CA ALA A 9 -16.37 23.78 -0.13
C ALA A 9 -16.10 22.51 -0.97
N THR A 10 -14.82 22.22 -1.26
CA THR A 10 -14.43 21.02 -2.02
C THR A 10 -14.63 19.75 -1.18
N ALA A 11 -14.24 19.77 0.10
CA ALA A 11 -14.41 18.65 1.01
C ALA A 11 -15.90 18.26 1.20
N THR A 12 -16.80 19.25 1.31
CA THR A 12 -18.25 19.04 1.39
C THR A 12 -18.83 18.43 0.12
N LYS A 13 -18.29 18.78 -1.06
CA LYS A 13 -18.71 18.13 -2.32
C LYS A 13 -18.23 16.68 -2.36
N LEU A 14 -16.97 16.42 -2.02
CA LEU A 14 -16.36 15.09 -2.03
C LEU A 14 -17.00 14.15 -0.99
N SER A 15 -17.38 14.66 0.18
CA SER A 15 -17.97 13.84 1.26
C SER A 15 -19.29 13.19 0.87
N LYS A 16 -20.03 13.76 -0.10
CA LYS A 16 -21.26 13.16 -0.65
C LYS A 16 -21.02 11.84 -1.38
N GLY A 17 -19.77 11.58 -1.80
CA GLY A 17 -19.37 10.31 -2.40
C GLY A 17 -18.98 9.25 -1.36
N ALA A 18 -18.87 9.60 -0.08
CA ALA A 18 -18.41 8.69 0.96
C ALA A 18 -19.37 7.49 1.11
N GLY A 19 -18.80 6.29 1.20
CA GLY A 19 -19.55 5.05 1.33
C GLY A 19 -20.20 4.52 0.04
N LEU A 20 -20.23 5.30 -1.05
CA LEU A 20 -20.69 4.81 -2.34
C LEU A 20 -19.75 3.74 -2.90
N LYS A 21 -20.32 2.71 -3.53
CA LYS A 21 -19.58 1.56 -4.09
C LYS A 21 -20.10 1.22 -5.49
N LYS A 22 -19.30 0.51 -6.28
CA LYS A 22 -19.66 -0.03 -7.61
C LYS A 22 -20.31 1.06 -8.51
N GLY A 23 -21.47 0.76 -9.12
CA GLY A 23 -22.15 1.67 -10.04
C GLY A 23 -22.51 3.03 -9.44
N ALA A 24 -22.87 3.09 -8.14
CA ALA A 24 -23.17 4.35 -7.47
C ALA A 24 -21.93 5.27 -7.38
N ALA A 25 -20.77 4.70 -7.06
CA ALA A 25 -19.52 5.44 -7.05
C ALA A 25 -19.12 5.90 -8.47
N SER A 26 -19.27 5.03 -9.47
CA SER A 26 -18.98 5.38 -10.87
C SER A 26 -19.85 6.54 -11.34
N LYS A 27 -21.16 6.49 -11.06
CA LYS A 27 -22.12 7.54 -11.40
C LYS A 27 -21.77 8.86 -10.71
N PHE A 28 -21.49 8.81 -9.41
CA PHE A 28 -21.09 9.99 -8.64
C PHE A 28 -19.85 10.67 -9.27
N VAL A 29 -18.82 9.88 -9.61
CA VAL A 29 -17.61 10.42 -10.24
C VAL A 29 -17.92 11.04 -11.60
N SER A 30 -18.66 10.35 -12.48
CA SER A 30 -19.00 10.91 -13.79
C SER A 30 -19.78 12.22 -13.71
N GLU A 31 -20.69 12.34 -12.74
CA GLU A 31 -21.55 13.52 -12.59
C GLU A 31 -20.87 14.71 -11.91
N ASN A 32 -19.79 14.46 -11.15
CA ASN A 32 -19.15 15.47 -10.30
C ASN A 32 -17.71 15.79 -10.66
N LYS A 33 -17.00 14.95 -11.46
CA LYS A 33 -15.58 15.16 -11.80
C LYS A 33 -15.31 16.54 -12.42
N ALA A 34 -16.21 17.03 -13.28
CA ALA A 34 -16.06 18.37 -13.88
C ALA A 34 -16.46 19.53 -12.94
N LYS A 35 -17.20 19.23 -11.85
CA LYS A 35 -17.75 20.23 -10.90
C LYS A 35 -16.90 20.38 -9.63
N ILE A 36 -15.98 19.44 -9.42
CA ILE A 36 -15.06 19.38 -8.29
C ILE A 36 -13.67 19.61 -8.89
N SER A 37 -13.02 20.69 -8.48
CA SER A 37 -11.64 20.98 -8.88
C SER A 37 -10.72 19.84 -8.47
N GLU A 38 -9.72 19.57 -9.30
CA GLU A 38 -8.68 18.60 -8.99
C GLU A 38 -7.92 19.04 -7.73
N ILE A 39 -7.64 18.09 -6.84
CA ILE A 39 -6.82 18.33 -5.67
C ILE A 39 -5.36 18.49 -6.08
N THR A 40 -4.67 19.45 -5.48
CA THR A 40 -3.27 19.73 -5.80
C THR A 40 -2.38 18.54 -5.47
N TRP A 41 -1.20 18.49 -6.06
CA TRP A 41 -0.20 17.46 -5.75
C TRP A 41 0.14 17.44 -4.24
N GLU A 42 0.28 18.61 -3.62
CA GLU A 42 0.50 18.74 -2.18
C GLU A 42 -0.68 18.17 -1.36
N GLN A 43 -1.92 18.47 -1.76
CA GLN A 43 -3.10 17.89 -1.10
C GLN A 43 -3.17 16.37 -1.24
N GLN A 44 -2.72 15.81 -2.37
CA GLN A 44 -2.61 14.36 -2.57
C GLN A 44 -1.59 13.74 -1.63
N ILE A 45 -0.42 14.37 -1.47
CA ILE A 45 0.61 13.95 -0.51
C ILE A 45 0.05 14.00 0.92
N ASN A 46 -0.55 15.11 1.32
CA ASN A 46 -1.07 15.25 2.68
C ASN A 46 -2.18 14.22 2.96
N LEU A 47 -3.04 13.93 1.97
CA LEU A 47 -4.02 12.85 2.11
C LEU A 47 -3.37 11.48 2.29
N PHE A 48 -2.29 11.20 1.54
CA PHE A 48 -1.54 9.96 1.67
C PHE A 48 -0.88 9.84 3.05
N GLU A 49 -0.22 10.89 3.52
CA GLU A 49 0.45 10.94 4.81
C GLU A 49 -0.52 10.77 5.99
N LEU A 50 -1.76 11.23 5.86
CA LEU A 50 -2.79 11.02 6.89
C LEU A 50 -3.19 9.55 7.05
N VAL A 51 -3.17 8.76 5.98
CA VAL A 51 -3.62 7.35 6.02
C VAL A 51 -2.45 6.38 6.14
N TYR A 52 -1.24 6.77 5.70
CA TYR A 52 -0.07 5.89 5.65
C TYR A 52 0.30 5.26 7.01
N PRO A 53 0.29 5.99 8.14
CA PRO A 53 0.60 5.42 9.45
C PRO A 53 -0.30 4.24 9.84
N GLU A 54 -1.58 4.26 9.46
CA GLU A 54 -2.50 3.16 9.72
C GLU A 54 -2.06 1.90 8.96
N TYR A 55 -1.74 2.03 7.67
CA TYR A 55 -1.24 0.92 6.86
C TYR A 55 0.10 0.37 7.35
N LEU A 56 1.01 1.23 7.81
CA LEU A 56 2.27 0.82 8.42
C LEU A 56 2.03 0.00 9.69
N ASN A 57 1.26 0.53 10.64
CA ASN A 57 0.96 -0.13 11.91
C ASN A 57 0.23 -1.46 11.71
N ASP A 58 -0.73 -1.50 10.77
CA ASP A 58 -1.41 -2.72 10.37
C ASP A 58 -0.46 -3.77 9.80
N THR A 59 0.49 -3.33 8.97
CA THR A 59 1.51 -4.22 8.38
C THR A 59 2.40 -4.81 9.46
N ILE A 60 2.89 -3.99 10.41
CA ILE A 60 3.69 -4.45 11.54
C ILE A 60 2.91 -5.44 12.40
N ARG A 61 1.64 -5.15 12.70
CA ARG A 61 0.77 -6.05 13.47
C ARG A 61 0.62 -7.41 12.78
N LEU A 62 0.36 -7.41 11.47
CA LEU A 62 0.21 -8.64 10.68
C LEU A 62 1.53 -9.40 10.56
N TYR A 63 2.64 -8.70 10.35
CA TYR A 63 3.98 -9.28 10.33
C TYR A 63 4.26 -10.03 11.64
N ASN A 64 4.11 -9.37 12.79
CA ASN A 64 4.35 -9.99 14.10
C ASN A 64 3.42 -11.19 14.34
N LYS A 65 2.13 -11.05 14.01
CA LYS A 65 1.16 -12.15 14.12
C LYS A 65 1.58 -13.38 13.31
N TRP A 66 1.99 -13.18 12.06
CA TRP A 66 2.27 -14.27 11.12
C TRP A 66 3.69 -14.82 11.22
N LYS A 67 4.65 -14.02 11.69
CA LYS A 67 6.00 -14.47 12.05
C LYS A 67 5.96 -15.52 13.16
N ASN A 68 5.10 -15.32 14.15
CA ASN A 68 4.97 -16.24 15.29
C ASN A 68 4.43 -17.62 14.89
N THR A 69 3.75 -17.75 13.74
CA THR A 69 3.27 -19.07 13.28
C THR A 69 4.38 -19.98 12.79
N ILE A 70 5.60 -19.45 12.58
CA ILE A 70 6.78 -20.20 12.16
C ILE A 70 7.94 -20.05 13.15
N ASN A 71 7.65 -19.61 14.39
CA ASN A 71 8.62 -19.44 15.49
C ASN A 71 9.88 -18.64 15.09
N SER A 72 9.72 -17.62 14.23
CA SER A 72 10.85 -16.75 13.86
C SER A 72 11.01 -15.60 14.85
N ASN A 73 12.25 -15.33 15.24
CA ASN A 73 12.61 -14.25 16.17
C ASN A 73 13.05 -12.95 15.47
N ILE A 74 12.89 -12.85 14.15
CA ILE A 74 13.38 -11.68 13.40
C ILE A 74 12.44 -10.51 13.59
N ASP A 75 12.90 -9.44 14.21
CA ASP A 75 12.08 -8.25 14.43
C ASP A 75 11.83 -7.47 13.14
N TRP A 76 10.71 -6.75 13.12
CA TRP A 76 10.33 -5.91 11.99
C TRP A 76 11.46 -4.95 11.59
N ASP A 77 12.13 -4.37 12.60
CA ASP A 77 13.22 -3.42 12.39
C ASP A 77 14.49 -4.07 11.81
N ASN A 78 14.61 -5.40 11.92
CA ASN A 78 15.70 -6.19 11.35
C ASN A 78 15.40 -6.69 9.92
N LEU A 79 14.17 -6.50 9.42
CA LEU A 79 13.91 -6.68 7.99
C LEU A 79 14.61 -5.57 7.20
N HIS A 80 15.15 -5.92 6.05
CA HIS A 80 15.67 -4.93 5.14
C HIS A 80 14.57 -3.93 4.72
N VAL A 81 14.92 -2.64 4.66
CA VAL A 81 13.98 -1.54 4.41
C VAL A 81 13.13 -1.74 3.16
N ALA A 82 13.74 -2.18 2.06
CA ALA A 82 13.02 -2.44 0.82
C ALA A 82 11.94 -3.55 0.96
N MET A 83 12.14 -4.53 1.84
CA MET A 83 11.11 -5.53 2.10
C MET A 83 9.97 -4.92 2.89
N ARG A 84 10.26 -4.16 3.96
CA ARG A 84 9.24 -3.47 4.75
C ARG A 84 8.34 -2.62 3.87
N GLU A 85 8.94 -1.84 2.97
CA GLU A 85 8.20 -0.97 2.04
C GLU A 85 7.31 -1.77 1.08
N VAL A 86 7.81 -2.88 0.52
CA VAL A 86 7.00 -3.76 -0.33
C VAL A 86 5.86 -4.41 0.46
N LEU A 87 6.08 -4.81 1.72
CA LEU A 87 5.01 -5.36 2.58
C LEU A 87 3.91 -4.32 2.84
N VAL A 88 4.28 -3.07 3.09
CA VAL A 88 3.32 -1.97 3.30
C VAL A 88 2.55 -1.67 2.00
N ASP A 89 3.21 -1.64 0.83
CA ASP A 89 2.53 -1.50 -0.47
C ASP A 89 1.53 -2.65 -0.73
N LEU A 90 1.94 -3.89 -0.44
CA LEU A 90 1.04 -5.04 -0.54
C LEU A 90 -0.13 -4.93 0.43
N ARG A 91 0.07 -4.42 1.65
CA ARG A 91 -1.02 -4.18 2.61
C ARG A 91 -1.97 -3.12 2.10
N TYR A 92 -1.43 -2.01 1.59
CA TYR A 92 -2.19 -0.91 0.99
C TYR A 92 -3.08 -1.38 -0.17
N GLN A 93 -2.58 -2.30 -0.99
CA GLN A 93 -3.34 -2.90 -2.11
C GLN A 93 -4.31 -4.00 -1.68
N GLY A 94 -4.34 -4.39 -0.40
CA GLY A 94 -5.12 -5.55 0.06
C GLY A 94 -4.59 -6.89 -0.47
N ARG A 95 -3.28 -6.98 -0.73
CA ARG A 95 -2.58 -8.15 -1.29
C ARG A 95 -1.58 -8.80 -0.34
N LEU A 96 -1.33 -8.22 0.84
CA LEU A 96 -0.48 -8.83 1.85
C LEU A 96 -1.13 -10.11 2.40
N LYS A 97 -0.37 -11.19 2.46
CA LYS A 97 -0.80 -12.48 2.98
C LYS A 97 0.28 -13.12 3.85
N GLN A 98 -0.12 -14.10 4.65
CA GLN A 98 0.76 -14.79 5.61
C GLN A 98 1.97 -15.44 4.93
N GLU A 99 1.78 -16.08 3.78
CA GLU A 99 2.87 -16.76 3.07
C GLU A 99 3.99 -15.80 2.63
N ILE A 100 3.66 -14.53 2.37
CA ILE A 100 4.63 -13.50 2.00
C ILE A 100 5.53 -13.20 3.20
N ILE A 101 4.98 -13.19 4.42
CA ILE A 101 5.76 -12.99 5.64
C ILE A 101 6.76 -14.13 5.83
N HIS A 102 6.35 -15.37 5.58
CA HIS A 102 7.25 -16.53 5.68
C HIS A 102 8.41 -16.48 4.69
N ILE A 103 8.22 -15.80 3.54
CA ILE A 103 9.26 -15.58 2.55
C ILE A 103 10.27 -14.51 3.03
N VAL A 104 9.76 -13.34 3.45
CA VAL A 104 10.61 -12.17 3.76
C VAL A 104 11.38 -12.28 5.07
N ILE A 105 10.97 -13.13 6.01
CA ILE A 105 11.70 -13.28 7.28
C ILE A 105 13.18 -13.62 7.08
N HIS A 106 13.59 -14.23 5.96
CA HIS A 106 14.99 -14.57 5.72
C HIS A 106 15.80 -13.45 5.05
N ASN A 107 15.27 -12.23 4.93
CA ASN A 107 15.87 -11.13 4.16
C ASN A 107 16.28 -11.53 2.72
N ASN A 108 15.63 -12.56 2.15
CA ASN A 108 15.92 -13.04 0.81
C ASN A 108 15.01 -12.39 -0.22
N SER A 109 15.50 -11.31 -0.86
CA SER A 109 14.77 -10.57 -1.87
C SER A 109 14.49 -11.40 -3.13
N GLU A 110 15.32 -12.39 -3.44
CA GLU A 110 15.12 -13.27 -4.60
C GLU A 110 13.87 -14.12 -4.46
N LYS A 111 13.61 -14.67 -3.27
CA LYS A 111 12.39 -15.43 -2.99
C LYS A 111 11.14 -14.54 -3.09
N LEU A 112 11.21 -13.30 -2.62
CA LEU A 112 10.11 -12.35 -2.75
C LEU A 112 9.87 -11.98 -4.23
N ILE A 113 10.93 -11.68 -4.98
CA ILE A 113 10.84 -11.44 -6.43
C ILE A 113 10.25 -12.64 -7.15
N PHE A 114 10.69 -13.85 -6.82
CA PHE A 114 10.15 -15.08 -7.38
C PHE A 114 8.65 -15.23 -7.09
N TYR A 115 8.22 -14.98 -5.86
CA TYR A 115 6.79 -14.99 -5.51
C TYR A 115 5.99 -13.94 -6.30
N ILE A 116 6.51 -12.72 -6.40
CA ILE A 116 5.87 -11.66 -7.18
C ILE A 116 5.72 -12.10 -8.64
N ARG A 117 6.79 -12.58 -9.28
CA ARG A 117 6.79 -13.06 -10.68
C ARG A 117 5.78 -14.18 -10.94
N ASN A 118 5.59 -15.07 -9.96
CA ASN A 118 4.72 -16.24 -10.09
C ASN A 118 3.30 -16.01 -9.55
N SER A 119 2.95 -14.78 -9.15
CA SER A 119 1.60 -14.43 -8.71
C SER A 119 0.88 -13.63 -9.80
N PRO A 120 -0.02 -14.24 -10.60
CA PRO A 120 -0.69 -13.56 -11.71
C PRO A 120 -1.40 -12.26 -11.27
N ILE A 121 -2.03 -12.29 -10.09
CA ILE A 121 -2.74 -11.13 -9.54
C ILE A 121 -1.75 -10.01 -9.21
N ILE A 122 -0.62 -10.30 -8.55
CA ILE A 122 0.36 -9.28 -8.18
C ILE A 122 1.09 -8.75 -9.43
N MET A 123 1.46 -9.64 -10.36
CA MET A 123 2.10 -9.27 -11.63
C MET A 123 1.25 -8.36 -12.49
N SER A 124 -0.07 -8.52 -12.49
CA SER A 124 -0.95 -7.66 -13.30
C SER A 124 -0.82 -6.16 -12.96
N TYR A 125 -0.37 -5.83 -11.74
CA TYR A 125 -0.11 -4.44 -11.31
C TYR A 125 1.37 -4.04 -11.39
N GLU A 126 2.28 -4.97 -11.69
CA GLU A 126 3.72 -4.77 -11.54
C GLU A 126 4.27 -3.69 -12.49
N LYS A 127 3.67 -3.52 -13.68
CA LYS A 127 4.03 -2.44 -14.62
C LYS A 127 3.98 -1.05 -13.99
N GLY A 128 2.97 -0.81 -13.13
CA GLY A 128 2.80 0.45 -12.42
C GLY A 128 3.52 0.50 -11.08
N ARG A 129 3.66 -0.64 -10.39
CA ARG A 129 4.19 -0.72 -9.02
C ARG A 129 5.71 -0.84 -8.96
N LYS A 130 6.35 -1.50 -9.94
CA LYS A 130 7.81 -1.64 -10.06
C LYS A 130 8.51 -2.16 -8.79
N ARG A 131 7.86 -3.07 -8.05
CA ARG A 131 8.41 -3.72 -6.86
C ARG A 131 9.63 -4.58 -7.19
N ILE A 132 9.62 -5.30 -8.31
CA ILE A 132 10.74 -6.15 -8.73
C ILE A 132 11.99 -5.29 -8.99
N PRO A 133 11.97 -4.28 -9.90
CA PRO A 133 13.10 -3.38 -10.08
C PRO A 133 13.55 -2.71 -8.78
N TYR A 134 12.59 -2.35 -7.91
CA TYR A 134 12.88 -1.75 -6.61
C TYR A 134 13.65 -2.71 -5.70
N LEU A 135 13.23 -3.98 -5.57
CA LEU A 135 13.92 -5.00 -4.79
C LEU A 135 15.30 -5.35 -5.39
N GLU A 136 15.39 -5.45 -6.72
CA GLU A 136 16.63 -5.71 -7.45
C GLU A 136 17.67 -4.60 -7.23
N LYS A 137 17.24 -3.33 -7.25
CA LYS A 137 18.12 -2.19 -6.96
C LYS A 137 18.76 -2.26 -5.56
N HIS A 138 18.11 -2.92 -4.61
CA HIS A 138 18.59 -3.00 -3.23
C HIS A 138 19.28 -4.33 -2.89
N LYS A 139 19.45 -5.28 -3.84
CA LYS A 139 19.95 -6.66 -3.64
C LYS A 139 21.31 -6.83 -2.95
N GLY A 140 22.10 -5.77 -2.77
CA GLY A 140 23.43 -5.81 -2.12
C GLY A 140 23.51 -5.26 -0.70
N ASN A 141 22.40 -4.80 -0.11
CA ASN A 141 22.36 -4.18 1.22
C ASN A 141 21.71 -5.08 2.29
N TYR A 142 21.49 -6.37 1.98
CA TYR A 142 20.78 -7.36 2.81
C TYR A 142 21.74 -8.17 3.69
#